data_AF-A0A956AYX7-F1
#
_entry.id   AF-A0A956AYX7-F1
#
_cell.length_a   1.000
_cell.length_b   1.000
_cell.length_c   1.000
_cell.angle_alpha   90.00
_cell.angle_beta   90.00
_cell.angle_gamma   90.00
#
_symmetry.space_group_name_H-M   'P 1'
#
loop_
_entity.id
_entity.type
_entity.pdbx_description
1 polymer ?
#
loop_
_entity_poly.entity_id
_entity_poly.type
_entity_poly.pdbx_seq_one_letter_code
_entity_poly.pdbx_strand_id
1 'polypeptide(L)' 'VVTSRGDVQYVVTEFGVAKLWGKSVRQRTEALIAVAHPDFREELRAQAAQRRYVLS' A
#
# COMPACT_ATOMS: atom_id res chain seq x y z
N VAL A 1 12.02 -5.59 12.20
CA VAL A 1 10.90 -6.10 11.36
C VAL A 1 10.77 -7.59 11.59
N VAL A 2 9.56 -8.14 11.68
CA VAL A 2 9.34 -9.59 11.88
C VAL A 2 9.12 -10.32 10.54
N THR A 3 8.41 -9.69 9.62
CA THR A 3 8.24 -10.14 8.23
C THR A 3 8.89 -9.12 7.30
N SER A 4 9.75 -9.57 6.38
CA SER A 4 10.36 -8.65 5.42
C SER A 4 9.32 -8.20 4.40
N ARG A 5 9.53 -7.02 3.81
CA ARG A 5 8.67 -6.54 2.71
C ARG A 5 8.62 -7.52 1.52
N GLY A 6 9.65 -8.32 1.31
CA GLY A 6 9.72 -9.31 0.22
C GLY A 6 8.80 -10.51 0.45
N ASP A 7 8.60 -10.88 1.72
CA ASP A 7 7.89 -12.12 2.09
C ASP A 7 6.37 -11.92 2.17
N VAL A 8 5.90 -10.67 2.32
CA VAL A 8 4.47 -10.37 2.42
C VAL A 8 3.79 -10.60 1.06
N GLN A 9 2.88 -11.58 1.04
CA GLN A 9 2.07 -11.90 -0.13
C GLN A 9 0.71 -11.21 -0.14
N TYR A 10 0.03 -11.17 1.01
CA TYR A 10 -1.31 -10.60 1.16
C TYR A 10 -1.40 -9.75 2.42
N VAL A 11 -2.17 -8.68 2.34
CA VAL A 11 -2.61 -7.86 3.48
C VAL A 11 -4.13 -7.79 3.42
N VAL A 12 -4.79 -8.06 4.55
CA VAL A 12 -6.25 -8.12 4.66
C VAL A 12 -6.70 -7.08 5.68
N THR A 13 -7.71 -6.31 5.34
CA THR A 13 -8.38 -5.35 6.22
C THR A 13 -9.90 -5.54 6.08
N GLU A 14 -10.67 -4.87 6.92
CA GLU A 14 -12.13 -4.76 6.80
C GLU A 14 -12.58 -4.11 5.47
N PHE A 15 -11.67 -3.42 4.77
CA PHE A 15 -11.92 -2.75 3.50
C PHE A 15 -11.48 -3.57 2.27
N GLY A 16 -10.91 -4.77 2.45
CA GLY A 16 -10.58 -5.69 1.37
C GLY A 16 -9.22 -6.37 1.48
N VAL A 17 -8.73 -6.88 0.36
CA VAL A 17 -7.49 -7.68 0.29
C VAL A 17 -6.50 -7.09 -0.71
N ALA A 18 -5.28 -6.79 -0.26
CA ALA A 18 -4.18 -6.33 -1.08
C ALA A 18 -3.17 -7.46 -1.32
N LYS A 19 -3.14 -8.01 -2.53
CA LYS A 19 -2.06 -8.89 -3.00
C LYS A 19 -0.81 -8.05 -3.29
N LEU A 20 0.33 -8.37 -2.68
CA LEU A 20 1.60 -7.62 -2.81
C LEU A 20 2.71 -8.40 -3.51
N TRP A 21 2.56 -9.72 -3.66
CA TRP A 21 3.54 -10.56 -4.34
C TRP A 21 3.70 -10.17 -5.81
N GLY A 22 4.94 -10.04 -6.27
CA GLY A 22 5.28 -9.66 -7.65
C GLY A 22 5.01 -8.18 -8.02
N LYS A 23 4.53 -7.36 -7.08
CA LYS A 23 4.25 -5.94 -7.33
C LYS A 23 5.47 -5.05 -7.09
N SER A 24 5.63 -4.03 -7.94
CA SER A 24 6.61 -2.96 -7.72
C SER A 24 6.27 -2.13 -6.48
N VAL A 25 7.22 -1.35 -5.96
CA VAL A 25 6.98 -0.49 -4.79
C VAL A 25 5.77 0.42 -5.02
N ARG A 26 5.65 1.03 -6.21
CA ARG A 26 4.49 1.86 -6.57
C ARG A 26 3.18 1.09 -6.51
N GLN A 27 3.13 -0.08 -7.15
CA GLN A 27 1.92 -0.91 -7.17
C GLN A 27 1.55 -1.43 -5.78
N ARG A 28 2.53 -1.69 -4.91
CA ARG A 28 2.30 -2.09 -3.51
C ARG A 28 1.72 -0.94 -2.72
N THR A 29 2.26 0.27 -2.87
CA THR A 29 1.74 1.46 -2.20
C THR A 29 0.30 1.73 -2.59
N GLU A 30 -0.03 1.72 -3.88
CA GLU A 30 -1.41 1.88 -4.35
C GLU A 30 -2.35 0.79 -3.80
N ALA A 31 -1.90 -0.47 -3.80
CA ALA A 31 -2.70 -1.58 -3.28
C ALA A 31 -2.95 -1.47 -1.77
N LEU A 32 -1.96 -1.01 -1.00
CA LEU A 32 -2.09 -0.79 0.44
C LEU A 32 -3.03 0.38 0.75
N ILE A 33 -2.93 1.48 0.00
CA ILE A 33 -3.83 2.63 0.15
C ILE A 33 -5.28 2.22 -0.18
N ALA A 34 -5.47 1.38 -1.20
CA ALA A 34 -6.80 0.92 -1.61
C ALA A 34 -7.52 0.11 -0.50
N VAL A 35 -6.79 -0.59 0.37
CA VAL A 35 -7.37 -1.36 1.50
C VAL A 35 -7.26 -0.63 2.84
N ALA A 36 -6.74 0.60 2.87
CA ALA A 36 -6.73 1.42 4.08
C ALA A 36 -8.13 2.01 4.38
N HIS A 37 -8.33 2.45 5.63
CA HIS A 37 -9.54 3.15 6.04
C HIS A 37 -9.78 4.39 5.15
N PRO A 38 -11.00 4.63 4.65
CA PRO A 38 -11.32 5.71 3.71
C PRO A 38 -10.77 7.08 4.12
N ASP A 39 -10.94 7.44 5.39
CA ASP A 39 -10.53 8.73 5.96
C ASP A 39 -9.03 9.03 5.80
N PHE A 40 -8.18 8.01 5.71
CA PHE A 40 -6.71 8.20 5.59
C PHE A 40 -6.20 8.08 4.16
N ARG A 41 -7.03 7.68 3.19
CA ARG A 41 -6.54 7.38 1.83
C ARG A 41 -5.94 8.59 1.13
N GLU A 42 -6.54 9.76 1.32
CA GLU A 42 -6.05 11.00 0.73
C GLU A 42 -4.70 11.40 1.33
N GLU A 43 -4.59 11.39 2.66
CA GLU A 43 -3.35 11.68 3.38
C GLU A 43 -2.23 10.71 2.96
N LEU A 44 -2.52 9.40 2.91
CA LEU A 44 -1.55 8.39 2.49
C LEU A 44 -1.09 8.57 1.03
N ARG A 45 -1.98 9.01 0.13
CA ARG A 45 -1.58 9.36 -1.25
C ARG A 45 -0.67 10.56 -1.29
N ALA A 46 -0.99 11.63 -0.55
CA ALA A 46 -0.16 12.82 -0.48
C ALA A 46 1.24 12.49 0.07
N GLN A 47 1.32 11.71 1.15
CA GLN A 47 2.58 11.24 1.71
C GLN A 47 3.36 10.34 0.72
N ALA A 48 2.66 9.45 0.01
CA ALA A 48 3.28 8.59 -0.99
C ALA A 48 3.82 9.37 -2.19
N ALA A 49 3.15 10.44 -2.62
CA ALA A 49 3.62 11.35 -3.66
C ALA A 49 4.86 12.12 -3.21
N GLN A 50 4.83 12.68 -1.99
CA GLN A 50 5.98 13.38 -1.40
C GLN A 50 7.22 12.48 -1.32
N ARG A 51 7.02 11.18 -1.03
CA ARG A 51 8.08 10.17 -0.98
C ARG A 51 8.44 9.57 -2.34
N ARG A 52 7.81 10.03 -3.43
CA ARG A 52 7.99 9.54 -4.81
C ARG A 52 7.68 8.05 -4.98
N TYR A 53 6.75 7.52 -4.19
CA TYR A 53 6.25 6.15 -4.33
C TYR A 53 5.11 6.04 -5.33
N VAL A 54 4.32 7.10 -5.48
CA VAL A 54 3.29 7.24 -6.50
C VAL A 54 3.50 8.56 -7.23
N LEU A 55 3.09 8.63 -8.50
CA LEU A 55 3.10 9.88 -9.25
C LEU A 55 1.75 10.56 -8.99
N SER A 56 1.76 11.70 -8.30
CA SER A 56 0.61 12.61 -8.20
C SER A 56 0.44 13.41 -9.47
#